data_AF-A0A662AKP6-F1
#
_entry.id   AF-A0A662AKP6-F1
#
_cell.length_a   1.000
_cell.length_b   1.000
_cell.length_c   1.000
_cell.angle_alpha   90.00
_cell.angle_beta   90.00
_cell.angle_gamma   90.00
#
_symmetry.space_group_name_H-M   'P 1'
#
loop_
_entity.id
_entity.type
_entity.pdbx_description
1 polymer ?
#
loop_
_entity_poly.entity_id
_entity_poly.type
_entity_poly.pdbx_seq_one_letter_code
_entity_poly.pdbx_strand_id
1 'polypeptide(L)'
;MDYQDFVKSTDISNCNLQFYVDGMTEESGEISGIFKRVRRGDYGEQAKEDIDELGLRYVLSNYDDVRQDMLKELGDIHWYTSRFIQEMGSTWEEVESINTEKLLKRKTDGKIMGHGDNR
;
A
#
# COMPACT_ATOMS: atom_id res chain seq x y z
N MET A 1 7.16 2.72 23.19
CA MET A 1 7.84 2.69 21.90
C MET A 1 6.80 3.08 20.87
N ASP A 2 7.03 4.15 20.12
CA ASP A 2 6.13 4.46 19.01
C ASP A 2 6.39 3.49 17.84
N TYR A 3 5.54 3.55 16.81
CA TYR A 3 5.68 2.63 15.68
C TYR A 3 7.00 2.83 14.92
N GLN A 4 7.51 4.07 14.85
CA GLN A 4 8.73 4.39 14.10
C GLN A 4 9.98 3.83 14.80
N ASP A 5 10.03 3.91 16.13
CA ASP A 5 11.06 3.25 16.94
C ASP A 5 10.96 1.72 16.83
N PHE A 6 9.74 1.18 16.79
CA PHE A 6 9.52 -0.26 16.69
C PHE A 6 10.04 -0.81 15.36
N VAL A 7 9.65 -0.24 14.22
CA VAL A 7 10.12 -0.73 12.90
C VAL A 7 11.64 -0.63 12.80
N LYS A 8 12.24 0.43 13.34
CA LYS A 8 13.70 0.57 13.41
C LYS A 8 14.37 -0.54 14.21
N SER A 9 13.78 -0.96 15.33
CA SER A 9 14.31 -2.04 16.17
C SER A 9 14.27 -3.42 15.50
N THR A 10 13.40 -3.61 14.50
CA THR A 10 13.25 -4.88 13.77
C THR A 10 14.15 -4.99 12.54
N ASP A 11 14.88 -3.94 12.21
CA ASP A 11 15.65 -3.89 10.97
C ASP A 11 17.02 -4.58 11.07
N ILE A 12 17.17 -5.63 10.25
CA ILE A 12 18.40 -6.42 10.13
C ILE A 12 19.11 -6.23 8.78
N SER A 13 18.64 -5.30 7.95
CA SER A 13 19.14 -5.05 6.59
C SER A 13 20.47 -4.30 6.51
N ASN A 14 21.06 -3.97 7.67
CA ASN A 14 22.26 -3.13 7.80
C ASN A 14 22.08 -1.73 7.17
N CYS A 15 20.89 -1.14 7.27
CA CYS A 15 20.61 0.22 6.77
C CYS A 15 20.82 0.37 5.25
N ASN A 16 20.60 -0.70 4.48
CA ASN A 16 20.81 -0.67 3.04
C ASN A 16 19.61 -0.01 2.33
N LEU A 17 19.81 1.18 1.76
CA LEU A 17 18.75 1.90 1.04
C LEU A 17 18.14 1.10 -0.12
N GLN A 18 18.95 0.35 -0.87
CA GLN A 18 18.47 -0.44 -2.01
C GLN A 18 17.53 -1.56 -1.55
N PHE A 19 17.83 -2.17 -0.38
CA PHE A 19 16.99 -3.22 0.19
C PHE A 19 15.56 -2.73 0.43
N TYR A 20 15.37 -1.51 0.94
CA TYR A 20 14.02 -1.00 1.15
C TYR A 20 13.29 -0.69 -0.16
N VAL A 21 14.02 -0.20 -1.18
CA VAL A 21 13.44 0.08 -2.50
C VAL A 21 12.96 -1.19 -3.18
N ASP A 22 13.77 -2.23 -3.13
CA ASP A 22 13.42 -3.53 -3.69
C ASP A 22 12.24 -4.15 -2.94
N GLY A 23 12.25 -4.11 -1.60
CA GLY A 23 11.14 -4.57 -0.76
C GLY A 23 9.83 -3.87 -1.09
N MET A 24 9.79 -2.52 -1.13
CA MET A 24 8.58 -1.77 -1.53
C MET A 24 8.02 -2.22 -2.90
N THR A 25 8.91 -2.56 -3.83
CA THR A 25 8.54 -3.01 -5.17
C THR A 25 7.95 -4.41 -5.15
N GLU A 26 8.54 -5.32 -4.38
CA GLU A 26 8.07 -6.69 -4.17
C GLU A 26 6.67 -6.69 -3.55
N GLU A 27 6.48 -5.96 -2.44
CA GLU A 27 5.19 -5.91 -1.73
C GLU A 27 4.08 -5.24 -2.55
N SER A 28 4.44 -4.27 -3.40
CA SER A 28 3.48 -3.71 -4.37
C SER A 28 3.03 -4.76 -5.41
N GLY A 29 3.91 -5.70 -5.75
CA GLY A 29 3.62 -6.85 -6.58
C GLY A 29 2.70 -7.87 -5.88
N GLU A 30 2.92 -8.09 -4.58
CA GLU A 30 2.13 -8.97 -3.71
C GLU A 30 0.65 -8.52 -3.64
N ILE A 31 0.40 -7.22 -3.51
CA ILE A 31 -0.96 -6.63 -3.62
C ILE A 31 -1.65 -7.05 -4.93
N SER A 32 -0.94 -6.94 -6.04
CA SER A 32 -1.46 -7.37 -7.34
C SER A 32 -1.62 -8.89 -7.42
N GLY A 33 -0.75 -9.63 -6.71
CA GLY A 33 -0.81 -11.07 -6.52
C GLY A 33 -2.10 -11.52 -5.85
N ILE A 34 -2.54 -10.85 -4.79
CA ILE A 34 -3.80 -11.15 -4.09
C ILE A 34 -4.99 -11.11 -5.07
N PHE A 35 -5.08 -10.08 -5.91
CA PHE A 35 -6.19 -10.01 -6.89
C PHE A 35 -6.14 -11.13 -7.93
N LYS A 36 -4.94 -11.54 -8.34
CA LYS A 36 -4.78 -12.72 -9.21
C LYS A 36 -5.25 -13.99 -8.50
N ARG A 37 -4.87 -14.17 -7.23
CA ARG A 37 -5.29 -15.30 -6.39
C ARG A 37 -6.82 -15.37 -6.26
N VAL A 38 -7.49 -14.23 -6.00
CA VAL A 38 -8.96 -14.17 -5.99
C VAL A 38 -9.55 -14.64 -7.31
N ARG A 39 -9.08 -14.10 -8.45
CA ARG A 39 -9.59 -14.50 -9.79
C ARG A 39 -9.28 -15.95 -10.17
N ARG A 40 -8.27 -16.57 -9.55
CA ARG A 40 -7.99 -18.01 -9.74
C ARG A 40 -8.92 -18.92 -8.94
N GLY A 41 -9.61 -18.38 -7.94
CA GLY A 41 -10.44 -19.15 -7.01
C GLY A 41 -9.71 -19.59 -5.74
N ASP A 42 -8.50 -19.06 -5.47
CA ASP A 42 -7.69 -19.45 -4.30
C ASP A 42 -8.38 -19.07 -2.97
N TYR A 43 -9.29 -18.08 -3.01
CA TYR A 43 -10.14 -17.65 -1.88
C TYR A 43 -11.60 -18.17 -2.00
N GLY A 44 -11.82 -19.21 -2.82
CA GLY A 44 -13.12 -19.81 -3.10
C GLY A 44 -13.73 -19.33 -4.42
N GLU A 45 -14.53 -20.20 -5.04
CA GLU A 45 -15.20 -19.89 -6.33
C GLU A 45 -16.18 -18.72 -6.20
N GLN A 46 -16.86 -18.56 -5.06
CA GLN A 46 -17.75 -17.41 -4.86
C GLN A 46 -16.99 -16.07 -4.85
N ALA A 47 -15.81 -16.01 -4.22
CA ALA A 47 -15.00 -14.78 -4.22
C ALA A 47 -14.55 -14.39 -5.64
N LYS A 48 -14.28 -15.39 -6.47
CA LYS A 48 -13.93 -15.23 -7.89
C LYS A 48 -15.10 -14.74 -8.72
N GLU A 49 -16.30 -15.27 -8.50
CA GLU A 49 -17.52 -14.76 -9.16
C GLU A 49 -17.81 -13.33 -8.70
N ASP A 50 -17.76 -13.08 -7.38
CA ASP A 50 -18.06 -11.78 -6.78
C ASP A 50 -17.06 -10.70 -7.19
N ILE A 51 -15.76 -11.02 -7.38
CA ILE A 51 -14.81 -10.00 -7.86
C ILE A 51 -15.12 -9.54 -9.28
N ASP A 52 -15.65 -10.42 -10.12
CA ASP A 52 -15.98 -10.12 -11.50
C ASP A 52 -17.36 -9.44 -11.61
N GLU A 53 -18.34 -9.83 -10.79
CA GLU A 53 -19.71 -9.28 -10.81
C GLU A 53 -19.89 -8.02 -9.94
N LEU A 54 -19.32 -8.02 -8.73
CA LEU A 54 -19.55 -7.01 -7.69
C LEU A 54 -18.32 -6.14 -7.42
N GLY A 55 -17.15 -6.57 -7.89
CA GLY A 55 -15.91 -5.81 -7.86
C GLY A 55 -15.15 -5.89 -6.53
N LEU A 56 -13.94 -5.33 -6.54
CA LEU A 56 -12.98 -5.44 -5.44
C LEU A 56 -13.51 -4.87 -4.11
N ARG A 57 -14.30 -3.79 -4.14
CA ARG A 57 -14.88 -3.21 -2.93
C ARG A 57 -15.73 -4.23 -2.17
N TYR A 58 -16.55 -4.99 -2.89
CA TYR A 58 -17.39 -6.02 -2.30
C TYR A 58 -16.53 -7.13 -1.70
N VAL A 59 -15.53 -7.60 -2.43
CA VAL A 59 -14.64 -8.67 -1.97
C VAL A 59 -13.93 -8.29 -0.67
N LEU A 60 -13.31 -7.11 -0.60
CA LEU A 60 -12.61 -6.65 0.60
C LEU A 60 -13.52 -6.40 1.81
N SER A 61 -14.83 -6.35 1.61
CA SER A 61 -15.83 -6.15 2.66
C SER A 61 -16.45 -7.46 3.15
N ASN A 62 -16.44 -8.52 2.34
CA ASN A 62 -17.15 -9.77 2.63
C ASN A 62 -16.23 -11.00 2.78
N TYR A 63 -14.98 -10.89 2.34
CA TYR A 63 -13.97 -11.97 2.42
C TYR A 63 -12.81 -11.52 3.31
N ASP A 64 -12.86 -11.93 4.58
CA ASP A 64 -11.90 -11.46 5.59
C ASP A 64 -10.49 -11.94 5.29
N ASP A 65 -10.31 -13.16 4.76
CA ASP A 65 -9.00 -13.68 4.34
C ASP A 65 -8.32 -12.82 3.25
N VAL A 66 -9.06 -12.42 2.22
CA VAL A 66 -8.57 -11.49 1.17
C VAL A 66 -8.20 -10.15 1.80
N ARG A 67 -9.04 -9.65 2.71
CA ARG A 67 -8.80 -8.38 3.41
C ARG A 67 -7.56 -8.47 4.31
N GLN A 68 -7.40 -9.55 5.07
CA GLN A 68 -6.27 -9.74 5.97
C GLN A 68 -4.97 -9.85 5.19
N ASP A 69 -4.94 -10.60 4.09
CA ASP A 69 -3.75 -10.68 3.24
C ASP A 69 -3.41 -9.30 2.66
N MET A 70 -4.40 -8.53 2.19
CA MET A 70 -4.17 -7.16 1.72
C MET A 70 -3.57 -6.26 2.81
N LEU A 71 -4.02 -6.39 4.05
CA LEU A 71 -3.49 -5.61 5.18
C LEU A 71 -2.05 -6.01 5.55
N LYS A 72 -1.65 -7.26 5.33
CA LYS A 72 -0.27 -7.71 5.54
C LYS A 72 0.66 -7.02 4.54
N GLU A 73 0.38 -7.12 3.25
CA GLU A 73 1.23 -6.51 2.21
C GLU A 73 1.29 -4.97 2.36
N LEU A 74 0.17 -4.34 2.72
CA LEU A 74 0.16 -2.90 3.03
C LEU A 74 1.00 -2.56 4.27
N GLY A 75 1.01 -3.44 5.26
CA GLY A 75 1.87 -3.35 6.44
C GLY A 75 3.35 -3.44 6.08
N ASP A 76 3.70 -4.36 5.18
CA ASP A 76 5.08 -4.55 4.73
C ASP A 76 5.56 -3.37 3.88
N ILE A 77 4.72 -2.84 2.97
CA ILE A 77 4.98 -1.56 2.28
C ILE A 77 5.22 -0.44 3.27
N HIS A 78 4.38 -0.33 4.31
CA HIS A 78 4.53 0.71 5.33
C HIS A 78 5.83 0.56 6.12
N TRP A 79 6.23 -0.67 6.44
CA TRP A 79 7.50 -0.97 7.10
C TRP A 79 8.68 -0.51 6.23
N TYR A 80 8.75 -0.95 4.97
CA TYR A 80 9.84 -0.57 4.06
C TYR A 80 9.88 0.94 3.82
N THR A 81 8.72 1.57 3.59
CA THR A 81 8.63 3.02 3.38
C THR A 81 9.12 3.78 4.61
N SER A 82 8.71 3.36 5.81
CA SER A 82 9.13 3.99 7.07
C SER A 82 10.65 3.87 7.27
N ARG A 83 11.23 2.69 7.03
CA ARG A 83 12.69 2.50 7.15
C ARG A 83 13.45 3.29 6.10
N PHE A 84 12.96 3.33 4.86
CA PHE A 84 13.57 4.15 3.81
C PHE A 84 13.58 5.65 4.17
N ILE A 85 12.46 6.19 4.64
CA ILE A 85 12.36 7.59 5.10
C ILE A 85 13.38 7.87 6.21
N GLN A 86 13.45 6.99 7.23
CA GLN A 86 14.37 7.15 8.35
C GLN A 86 15.84 7.09 7.92
N GLU A 87 16.21 6.17 7.03
CA GLU A 87 17.60 6.03 6.56
C GLU A 87 18.01 7.14 5.59
N MET A 88 17.06 7.80 4.93
CA MET A 88 17.31 9.07 4.23
C MET A 88 17.50 10.26 5.17
N GLY A 89 17.33 10.08 6.49
CA GLY A 89 17.42 11.15 7.48
C GLY A 89 16.19 12.06 7.53
N SER A 90 15.03 11.56 7.09
CA SER A 90 13.77 12.31 7.03
C SER A 90 12.72 11.71 7.98
N THR A 91 11.51 12.29 8.00
CA THR A 91 10.39 11.87 8.84
C THR A 91 9.09 11.80 8.02
N TRP A 92 8.10 11.07 8.54
CA TRP A 92 6.76 11.09 7.96
C TRP A 92 6.14 12.48 7.95
N GLU A 93 6.40 13.31 8.97
CA GLU A 93 5.93 14.70 9.02
C GLU A 93 6.47 15.51 7.82
N GLU A 94 7.74 15.34 7.47
CA GLU A 94 8.33 16.01 6.30
C GLU A 94 7.68 15.51 4.99
N VAL A 95 7.50 14.19 4.84
CA VAL A 95 6.83 13.59 3.66
C VAL A 95 5.40 14.10 3.51
N GLU A 96 4.64 14.13 4.61
CA GLU A 96 3.25 14.60 4.64
C GLU A 96 3.14 16.09 4.35
N SER A 97 4.05 16.91 4.88
CA SER A 97 4.13 18.35 4.61
C SER A 97 4.32 18.62 3.12
N ILE A 98 5.32 17.98 2.51
CA ILE A 98 5.62 18.09 1.07
C ILE A 98 4.42 17.64 0.22
N ASN A 99 3.80 16.51 0.58
CA ASN A 99 2.65 15.99 -0.16
C ASN A 99 1.40 16.89 -0.01
N THR A 100 1.15 17.41 1.19
CA THR A 100 0.00 18.28 1.48
C THR A 100 0.12 19.60 0.72
N GLU A 101 1.28 20.24 0.71
CA GLU A 101 1.51 21.47 -0.05
C GLU A 101 1.23 21.25 -1.56
N LYS A 102 1.73 20.13 -2.10
CA LYS A 102 1.50 19.72 -3.49
C LYS A 102 0.02 19.49 -3.80
N LEU A 103 -0.72 18.81 -2.92
CA LEU A 103 -2.16 18.54 -3.11
C LEU A 103 -3.00 19.80 -2.98
N LEU A 104 -2.69 20.68 -2.03
CA LEU A 104 -3.36 21.97 -1.87
C LEU A 104 -3.17 22.84 -3.11
N LYS A 105 -1.96 22.92 -3.65
CA LYS A 105 -1.70 23.63 -4.92
C LYS A 105 -2.54 23.07 -6.07
N ARG A 106 -2.58 21.74 -6.24
CA ARG A 106 -3.42 21.10 -7.27
C ARG A 106 -4.91 21.38 -7.07
N LYS A 107 -5.37 21.45 -5.81
CA LYS A 107 -6.76 21.77 -5.48
C LYS A 107 -7.10 23.20 -5.87
N THR A 108 -6.26 24.17 -5.49
CA THR A 108 -6.43 25.60 -5.82
C THR A 108 -6.40 25.83 -7.33
N ASP A 109 -5.52 25.13 -8.04
CA ASP A 109 -5.40 25.24 -9.50
C ASP A 109 -6.53 24.53 -10.28
N GLY A 110 -7.48 23.87 -9.60
CA GLY A 110 -8.51 23.05 -10.24
C GLY A 110 -7.93 21.83 -10.99
N LYS A 111 -6.70 21.42 -10.67
CA LYS A 111 -5.94 20.34 -11.34
C LYS A 111 -5.99 19.01 -10.59
N ILE A 112 -6.77 18.89 -9.51
CA ILE A 112 -7.17 17.58 -9.00
C ILE A 112 -8.21 17.03 -9.98
N MET A 113 -7.70 16.57 -11.12
CA MET A 113 -8.48 15.77 -12.06
C MET A 113 -8.46 14.35 -11.52
N GLY A 114 -9.57 13.88 -10.97
CA GLY A 114 -9.79 12.44 -10.94
C GLY A 114 -9.87 12.00 -12.40
N HIS A 115 -9.01 11.08 -12.84
CA HIS A 115 -9.34 10.26 -14.01
C HIS A 115 -10.49 9.34 -13.61
N GLY A 116 -11.67 9.94 -13.51
CA GLY A 116 -12.98 9.30 -13.51
C GLY A 116 -13.80 10.04 -14.56
N ASP A 117 -13.24 10.10 -15.78
CA ASP A 117 -13.96 10.59 -16.94
C ASP A 117 -15.03 9.53 -17.28
N ASN A 118 -16.27 10.01 -17.39
CA ASN A 118 -17.49 9.31 -17.79
C ASN A 118 -17.32 7.94 -18.49
N ARG A 119 -17.84 6.88 -17.87
CA ARG A 119 -18.82 5.91 -18.42
C ARG A 119 -19.06 4.74 -17.46
#